data_AF-A0A958EEL8-F1
#
_entry.id   AF-A0A958EEL8-F1
#
_cell.length_a   1.000
_cell.length_b   1.000
_cell.length_c   1.000
_cell.angle_alpha   90.00
_cell.angle_beta   90.00
_cell.angle_gamma   90.00
#
_symmetry.space_group_name_H-M   'P 1'
#
loop_
_entity.id
_entity.type
_entity.pdbx_description
1 polymer ?
#
loop_
_entity_poly.entity_id
_entity_poly.type
_entity_poly.pdbx_seq_one_letter_code
_entity_poly.pdbx_strand_id
1 'polypeptide(L)'
;THIVEGDSSNRIATQQANEALASFTGSKENIEKAREFLSKKDQLSEIQVKQLERILYAAANNPQTVPELVEKRIKAEAEQVEKLYGFNFSLRGKDISPNDMDEILRTSSDPDERLAVWTASKEVGKDLKSGLADLKELRNKTVQALGYDDYFAYQVSDYGMSTAEMMALNQRLVSELLPLYRELHTYARYELAKRYGVKEVPDMLPAHWLPNRWGQDWNAMVNVEGVDLDGALSDKPREWLMEQGERFYKSLGFGPLPASYWEKSSLYPLPEDAGYKKNNHASAWHMDLQEDVRCLMSIVPNRDMYETVHHELGHIYYYMAYTNPNVPPLLREGANRAYHEGIGSLMGLAAMQKPFLAGLELIPESAGSDDMQSLLKEALNYVVFIPWSAGVMTEFEHDLYATDLSADQYT
;
A
#
# COMPACT_ATOMS: atom_id res chain seq x y z
N THR A 1 15.55 -9.74 -2.75
CA THR A 1 15.69 -8.31 -3.08
C THR A 1 16.75 -8.04 -4.14
N HIS A 2 17.71 -8.96 -4.33
CA HIS A 2 18.74 -8.91 -5.37
C HIS A 2 18.20 -9.46 -6.70
N ILE A 3 18.15 -8.66 -7.76
CA ILE A 3 17.59 -9.03 -9.07
C ILE A 3 18.68 -8.88 -10.14
N VAL A 4 19.20 -9.99 -10.64
CA VAL A 4 20.17 -10.01 -11.74
C VAL A 4 19.42 -10.31 -13.04
N GLU A 5 19.67 -9.52 -14.08
CA GLU A 5 19.04 -9.73 -15.38
C GLU A 5 19.44 -11.10 -15.96
N GLY A 6 18.44 -11.87 -16.39
CA GLY A 6 18.65 -13.24 -16.88
C GLY A 6 18.81 -14.31 -15.79
N ASP A 7 18.95 -13.93 -14.51
CA ASP A 7 18.97 -14.89 -13.40
C ASP A 7 17.55 -15.19 -12.90
N SER A 8 17.08 -16.41 -13.19
CA SER A 8 15.77 -16.89 -12.74
C SER A 8 15.78 -17.53 -11.35
N SER A 9 16.93 -17.65 -10.68
CA SER A 9 17.07 -18.41 -9.42
C SER A 9 16.10 -17.92 -8.33
N ASN A 10 16.09 -16.62 -8.05
CA ASN A 10 15.19 -16.01 -7.06
C ASN A 10 13.72 -16.17 -7.44
N ARG A 11 13.39 -15.95 -8.72
CA ARG A 11 12.02 -16.13 -9.22
C ARG A 11 11.55 -17.58 -9.03
N ILE A 12 12.39 -18.55 -9.38
CA ILE A 12 12.08 -19.99 -9.23
C ILE A 12 11.95 -20.36 -7.74
N ALA A 13 12.87 -19.91 -6.89
CA ALA A 13 12.81 -20.18 -5.45
C ALA A 13 11.56 -19.58 -4.79
N THR A 14 11.22 -18.33 -5.12
CA THR A 14 9.99 -17.68 -4.65
C THR A 14 8.74 -18.41 -5.15
N GLN A 15 8.71 -18.80 -6.43
CA GLN A 15 7.62 -19.59 -6.99
C GLN A 15 7.44 -20.92 -6.24
N GLN A 16 8.51 -21.69 -6.06
CA GLN A 16 8.47 -22.96 -5.34
C GLN A 16 8.01 -22.80 -3.88
N ALA A 17 8.48 -21.76 -3.19
CA ALA A 17 8.07 -21.46 -1.82
C ALA A 17 6.57 -21.10 -1.74
N ASN A 18 6.09 -20.27 -2.66
CA ASN A 18 4.68 -19.88 -2.74
C ASN A 18 3.79 -21.08 -3.09
N GLU A 19 4.20 -21.94 -4.03
CA GLU A 19 3.49 -23.18 -4.37
C GLU A 19 3.43 -24.14 -3.18
N ALA A 20 4.53 -24.30 -2.44
CA ALA A 20 4.56 -25.13 -1.23
C ALA A 20 3.63 -24.57 -0.14
N LEU A 21 3.65 -23.25 0.08
CA LEU A 21 2.78 -22.59 1.06
C LEU A 21 1.31 -22.69 0.66
N ALA A 22 0.98 -22.46 -0.61
CA ALA A 22 -0.37 -22.60 -1.15
C ALA A 22 -0.87 -24.05 -1.02
N SER A 23 -0.02 -25.03 -1.33
CA SER A 23 -0.32 -26.45 -1.17
C SER A 23 -0.59 -26.82 0.30
N PHE A 24 0.22 -26.31 1.23
CA PHE A 24 0.02 -26.53 2.66
C PHE A 24 -1.27 -25.87 3.17
N THR A 25 -1.40 -24.55 2.99
CA THR A 25 -2.54 -23.77 3.50
C THR A 25 -3.87 -24.19 2.89
N GLY A 26 -3.88 -24.53 1.61
CA GLY A 26 -5.06 -24.99 0.88
C GLY A 26 -5.36 -26.48 0.97
N SER A 27 -4.60 -27.25 1.75
CA SER A 27 -4.71 -28.71 1.73
C SER A 27 -6.09 -29.22 2.16
N LYS A 28 -6.56 -30.30 1.51
CA LYS A 28 -7.84 -30.94 1.87
C LYS A 28 -7.87 -31.34 3.34
N GLU A 29 -6.76 -31.88 3.85
CA GLU A 29 -6.62 -32.26 5.25
C GLU A 29 -6.83 -31.07 6.19
N ASN A 30 -6.18 -29.93 5.92
CA ASN A 30 -6.34 -28.73 6.75
C ASN A 30 -7.77 -28.20 6.71
N ILE A 31 -8.40 -28.16 5.52
CA ILE A 31 -9.78 -27.71 5.34
C ILE A 31 -10.75 -28.63 6.09
N GLU A 32 -10.65 -29.95 5.89
CA GLU A 32 -11.55 -30.94 6.48
C GLU A 32 -11.41 -30.98 8.00
N LYS A 33 -10.18 -31.00 8.54
CA LYS A 33 -9.95 -30.95 9.99
C LYS A 33 -10.46 -29.65 10.61
N ALA A 34 -10.20 -28.51 9.96
CA ALA A 34 -10.67 -27.23 10.49
C ALA A 34 -12.21 -27.18 10.54
N ARG A 35 -12.89 -27.65 9.49
CA ARG A 35 -14.36 -27.79 9.47
C ARG A 35 -14.87 -28.78 10.52
N GLU A 36 -14.20 -29.92 10.69
CA GLU A 36 -14.58 -30.91 11.69
C GLU A 36 -14.51 -30.33 13.11
N PHE A 37 -13.40 -29.67 13.47
CA PHE A 37 -13.27 -29.04 14.78
C PHE A 37 -14.29 -27.90 14.96
N LEU A 38 -14.50 -27.07 13.94
CA LEU A 38 -15.50 -26.00 14.00
C LEU A 38 -16.94 -26.52 14.09
N SER A 39 -17.24 -27.75 13.67
CA SER A 39 -18.56 -28.36 13.91
C SER A 39 -18.86 -28.60 15.40
N LYS A 40 -17.82 -28.57 16.24
CA LYS A 40 -17.87 -28.72 17.71
C LYS A 40 -17.43 -27.42 18.39
N LYS A 41 -17.81 -26.27 17.81
CA LYS A 41 -17.38 -24.92 18.25
C LYS A 41 -17.63 -24.66 19.74
N ASP A 42 -18.69 -25.25 20.30
CA ASP A 42 -19.08 -25.20 21.71
C ASP A 42 -18.08 -25.86 22.67
N GLN A 43 -17.20 -26.72 22.16
CA GLN A 43 -16.15 -27.41 22.92
C GLN A 43 -14.77 -26.74 22.79
N LEU A 44 -14.69 -25.64 22.03
CA LEU A 44 -13.45 -24.93 21.75
C LEU A 44 -13.39 -23.60 22.50
N SER A 45 -12.19 -23.20 22.89
CA SER A 45 -11.95 -21.82 23.33
C SER A 45 -12.05 -20.84 22.15
N GLU A 46 -12.34 -19.58 22.44
CA GLU A 46 -12.42 -18.52 21.41
C GLU A 46 -11.15 -18.42 20.56
N ILE A 47 -9.97 -18.61 21.16
CA ILE A 47 -8.71 -18.53 20.42
C ILE A 47 -8.47 -19.74 19.52
N GLN A 48 -8.99 -20.92 19.87
CA GLN A 48 -8.96 -22.09 18.98
C GLN A 48 -9.89 -21.86 17.80
N VAL A 49 -11.10 -21.35 18.05
CA VAL A 49 -12.05 -20.98 17.00
C VAL A 49 -11.39 -20.01 16.01
N LYS A 50 -10.79 -18.91 16.49
CA LYS A 50 -10.12 -17.93 15.62
C LYS A 50 -9.01 -18.54 14.77
N GLN A 51 -8.18 -19.42 15.33
CA GLN A 51 -7.13 -20.10 14.57
C GLN A 51 -7.71 -21.01 13.47
N LEU A 52 -8.80 -21.73 13.74
CA LEU A 52 -9.45 -22.60 12.76
C LEU A 52 -10.15 -21.80 11.66
N GLU A 53 -10.81 -20.70 12.02
CA GLU A 53 -11.39 -19.75 11.06
C GLU A 53 -10.29 -19.14 10.18
N ARG A 54 -9.12 -18.80 10.76
CA ARG A 54 -7.97 -18.30 10.01
C ARG A 54 -7.39 -19.33 9.04
N ILE A 55 -7.33 -20.62 9.42
CA ILE A 55 -6.94 -21.71 8.52
C ILE A 55 -7.88 -21.76 7.31
N LEU A 56 -9.20 -21.69 7.53
CA LEU A 56 -10.18 -21.71 6.43
C LEU A 56 -10.09 -20.47 5.55
N TYR A 57 -9.87 -19.29 6.14
CA TYR A 57 -9.63 -18.06 5.39
C TYR A 57 -8.38 -18.15 4.50
N ALA A 58 -7.26 -18.64 5.04
CA ALA A 58 -6.03 -18.83 4.25
C ALA A 58 -6.23 -19.86 3.14
N ALA A 59 -6.96 -20.94 3.43
CA ALA A 59 -7.27 -21.98 2.45
C ALA A 59 -8.15 -21.49 1.30
N ALA A 60 -9.04 -20.52 1.53
CA ALA A 60 -9.98 -20.02 0.51
C ALA A 60 -9.29 -19.35 -0.68
N ASN A 61 -8.09 -18.81 -0.45
CA ASN A 61 -7.30 -18.24 -1.52
C ASN A 61 -6.63 -19.32 -2.39
N ASN A 62 -6.40 -20.55 -1.91
CA ASN A 62 -5.67 -21.59 -2.64
C ASN A 62 -6.22 -23.02 -2.44
N PRO A 63 -7.54 -23.26 -2.48
CA PRO A 63 -8.10 -24.53 -2.04
C PRO A 63 -7.74 -25.69 -2.99
N GLN A 64 -7.11 -26.75 -2.44
CA GLN A 64 -6.83 -28.00 -3.17
C GLN A 64 -8.10 -28.79 -3.54
N THR A 65 -9.29 -28.30 -3.19
CA THR A 65 -10.55 -28.84 -3.72
C THR A 65 -10.76 -28.44 -5.18
N VAL A 66 -10.13 -27.35 -5.65
CA VAL A 66 -10.16 -26.87 -7.05
C VAL A 66 -8.74 -26.55 -7.57
N PRO A 67 -7.80 -27.51 -7.58
CA PRO A 67 -6.38 -27.25 -7.82
C PRO A 67 -6.10 -26.68 -9.22
N GLU A 68 -6.79 -27.16 -10.26
CA GLU A 68 -6.65 -26.65 -11.63
C GLU A 68 -7.06 -25.17 -11.76
N LEU A 69 -8.04 -24.74 -10.95
CA LEU A 69 -8.51 -23.36 -10.94
C LEU A 69 -7.49 -22.45 -10.25
N VAL A 70 -6.93 -22.90 -9.12
CA VAL A 70 -5.87 -22.19 -8.39
C VAL A 70 -4.63 -22.03 -9.28
N GLU A 71 -4.21 -23.08 -9.98
CA GLU A 71 -3.08 -23.02 -10.92
C GLU A 71 -3.32 -22.01 -12.05
N LYS A 72 -4.50 -22.05 -12.68
CA LYS A 72 -4.89 -21.07 -13.72
C LYS A 72 -4.87 -19.64 -13.19
N ARG A 73 -5.39 -19.41 -11.98
CA ARG A 73 -5.38 -18.09 -11.35
C ARG A 73 -3.97 -17.60 -11.08
N ILE A 74 -3.11 -18.41 -10.45
CA ILE A 74 -1.72 -18.04 -10.15
C ILE A 74 -0.98 -17.66 -11.44
N LYS A 75 -1.15 -18.44 -12.50
CA LYS A 75 -0.56 -18.14 -13.81
C LYS A 75 -1.08 -16.82 -14.38
N ALA A 76 -2.39 -16.60 -14.39
CA ALA A 76 -2.99 -15.36 -14.87
C ALA A 76 -2.55 -14.13 -14.06
N GLU A 77 -2.40 -14.26 -12.74
CA GLU A 77 -1.90 -13.19 -11.86
C GLU A 77 -0.44 -12.86 -12.18
N ALA A 78 0.40 -13.88 -12.34
CA ALA A 78 1.80 -13.69 -12.73
C ALA A 78 1.94 -12.99 -14.08
N GLU A 79 1.14 -13.37 -15.09
CA GLU A 79 1.12 -12.73 -16.41
C GLU A 79 0.68 -11.25 -16.33
N GLN A 80 -0.30 -10.93 -15.49
CA GLN A 80 -0.73 -9.54 -15.27
C GLN A 80 0.33 -8.70 -14.57
N VAL A 81 0.98 -9.25 -13.55
CA VAL A 81 2.10 -8.62 -12.84
C VAL A 81 3.26 -8.37 -13.80
N GLU A 82 3.62 -9.35 -14.64
CA GLU A 82 4.68 -9.18 -15.65
C GLU A 82 4.34 -8.09 -16.66
N LYS A 83 3.10 -8.07 -17.18
CA LYS A 83 2.64 -7.00 -18.08
C LYS A 83 2.70 -5.63 -17.43
N LEU A 84 2.25 -5.50 -16.18
CA LEU A 84 2.22 -4.22 -15.46
C LEU A 84 3.64 -3.69 -15.21
N TYR A 85 4.52 -4.51 -14.64
CA TYR A 85 5.88 -4.08 -14.27
C TYR A 85 6.86 -4.09 -15.44
N GLY A 86 6.59 -4.86 -16.50
CA GLY A 86 7.35 -4.89 -17.74
C GLY A 86 6.90 -3.84 -18.77
N PHE A 87 5.86 -3.06 -18.48
CA PHE A 87 5.35 -2.06 -19.41
C PHE A 87 6.33 -0.90 -19.58
N ASN A 88 6.75 -0.65 -20.83
CA ASN A 88 7.56 0.51 -21.18
C ASN A 88 6.66 1.68 -21.54
N PHE A 89 6.62 2.69 -20.68
CA PHE A 89 5.88 3.92 -20.95
C PHE A 89 6.58 4.72 -22.04
N SER A 90 5.81 5.27 -22.98
CA SER A 90 6.31 6.12 -24.05
C SER A 90 5.59 7.45 -24.08
N LEU A 91 6.35 8.54 -24.15
CA LEU A 91 5.86 9.89 -24.35
C LEU A 91 6.41 10.42 -25.69
N ARG A 92 5.52 10.63 -26.67
CA ARG A 92 5.87 11.13 -28.01
C ARG A 92 6.96 10.30 -28.70
N GLY A 93 6.91 8.97 -28.54
CA GLY A 93 7.83 8.03 -29.17
C GLY A 93 9.18 7.88 -28.47
N LYS A 94 9.33 8.40 -27.26
CA LYS A 94 10.51 8.22 -26.41
C LYS A 94 10.12 7.53 -25.11
N ASP A 95 11.00 6.69 -24.59
CA ASP A 95 10.79 6.03 -23.30
C ASP A 95 10.78 7.07 -22.18
N ILE A 96 9.89 6.88 -21.21
CA ILE A 96 9.78 7.73 -20.01
C ILE A 96 9.59 6.86 -18.77
N SER A 97 10.27 7.20 -17.68
CA SER A 97 10.11 6.46 -16.43
C SER A 97 8.88 6.92 -15.63
N PRO A 98 8.31 6.10 -14.74
CA PRO A 98 7.26 6.54 -13.82
C PRO A 98 7.66 7.75 -12.97
N ASN A 99 8.91 7.82 -12.51
CA ASN A 99 9.41 8.94 -11.72
C ASN A 99 9.43 10.24 -12.53
N ASP A 100 9.86 10.19 -13.80
CA ASP A 100 9.86 11.36 -14.68
C ASP A 100 8.43 11.83 -14.98
N MET A 101 7.49 10.88 -15.19
CA MET A 101 6.07 11.22 -15.37
C MET A 101 5.49 11.92 -14.13
N ASP A 102 5.76 11.38 -12.94
CA ASP A 102 5.28 11.95 -11.68
C ASP A 102 5.91 13.33 -11.41
N GLU A 103 7.19 13.52 -11.73
CA GLU A 103 7.88 14.81 -11.63
C GLU A 103 7.29 15.86 -12.58
N ILE A 104 7.00 15.49 -13.83
CA ILE A 104 6.33 16.39 -14.78
C ILE A 104 4.92 16.77 -14.28
N LEU A 105 4.17 15.81 -13.75
CA LEU A 105 2.85 16.08 -13.15
C LEU A 105 2.96 16.96 -11.89
N ARG A 106 4.07 16.97 -11.16
CA ARG A 106 4.25 17.88 -10.02
C ARG A 106 4.64 19.29 -10.44
N THR A 107 5.54 19.40 -11.42
CA THR A 107 6.23 20.66 -11.73
C THR A 107 5.66 21.41 -12.93
N SER A 108 5.25 20.70 -13.99
CA SER A 108 4.83 21.35 -15.24
C SER A 108 3.56 22.19 -15.05
N SER A 109 3.58 23.37 -15.68
CA SER A 109 2.46 24.30 -15.76
C SER A 109 1.76 24.29 -17.12
N ASP A 110 2.20 23.43 -18.05
CA ASP A 110 1.60 23.28 -19.39
C ASP A 110 0.52 22.17 -19.37
N PRO A 111 -0.78 22.50 -19.52
CA PRO A 111 -1.84 21.49 -19.53
C PRO A 111 -1.69 20.43 -20.62
N ASP A 112 -1.14 20.79 -21.79
CA ASP A 112 -1.00 19.86 -22.92
C ASP A 112 0.12 18.84 -22.65
N GLU A 113 1.21 19.29 -22.03
CA GLU A 113 2.28 18.39 -21.57
C GLU A 113 1.76 17.43 -20.50
N ARG A 114 1.04 17.96 -19.50
CA ARG A 114 0.44 17.17 -18.44
C ARG A 114 -0.56 16.15 -18.97
N LEU A 115 -1.40 16.55 -19.92
CA LEU A 115 -2.36 15.64 -20.56
C LEU A 115 -1.64 14.52 -21.31
N ALA A 116 -0.58 14.83 -22.05
CA ALA A 116 0.20 13.83 -22.77
C ALA A 116 0.85 12.82 -21.81
N VAL A 117 1.42 13.28 -20.70
CA VAL A 117 2.03 12.44 -19.65
C VAL A 117 0.98 11.60 -18.92
N TRP A 118 -0.13 12.23 -18.51
CA TRP A 118 -1.22 11.53 -17.86
C TRP A 118 -1.79 10.45 -18.76
N THR A 119 -2.00 10.73 -20.06
CA THR A 119 -2.48 9.75 -21.03
C THR A 119 -1.50 8.59 -21.19
N ALA A 120 -0.20 8.89 -21.33
CA ALA A 120 0.84 7.86 -21.40
C ALA A 120 0.80 6.92 -20.18
N SER A 121 0.56 7.47 -18.98
CA SER A 121 0.43 6.67 -17.75
C SER A 121 -0.75 5.69 -17.74
N LYS A 122 -1.78 5.90 -18.58
CA LYS A 122 -2.98 5.05 -18.68
C LYS A 122 -2.88 3.96 -19.75
N GLU A 123 -1.94 4.06 -20.67
CA GLU A 123 -1.82 3.12 -21.80
C GLU A 123 -1.65 1.67 -21.34
N VAL A 124 -0.95 1.43 -20.21
CA VAL A 124 -0.82 0.11 -19.61
C VAL A 124 -2.17 -0.56 -19.33
N GLY A 125 -3.22 0.23 -19.02
CA GLY A 125 -4.55 -0.28 -18.76
C GLY A 125 -5.17 -1.03 -19.95
N LYS A 126 -4.80 -0.67 -21.19
CA LYS A 126 -5.29 -1.35 -22.40
C LYS A 126 -4.82 -2.81 -22.46
N ASP A 127 -3.58 -3.05 -22.06
CA ASP A 127 -2.95 -4.38 -22.09
C ASP A 127 -3.38 -5.27 -20.91
N LEU A 128 -3.80 -4.64 -19.81
CA LEU A 128 -4.28 -5.30 -18.59
C LEU A 128 -5.78 -5.62 -18.63
N LYS A 129 -6.58 -4.84 -19.38
CA LYS A 129 -8.06 -4.90 -19.37
C LYS A 129 -8.62 -6.32 -19.52
N SER A 130 -8.13 -7.09 -20.51
CA SER A 130 -8.64 -8.44 -20.75
C SER A 130 -8.25 -9.42 -19.64
N GLY A 131 -7.00 -9.34 -19.16
CA GLY A 131 -6.54 -10.23 -18.10
C GLY A 131 -7.18 -9.93 -16.74
N LEU A 132 -7.59 -8.67 -16.49
CA LEU A 132 -8.39 -8.34 -15.31
C LEU A 132 -9.77 -9.02 -15.35
N ALA A 133 -10.42 -9.09 -16.51
CA ALA A 133 -11.70 -9.79 -16.66
C ALA A 133 -11.56 -11.31 -16.41
N ASP A 134 -10.50 -11.93 -16.94
CA ASP A 134 -10.19 -13.33 -16.67
C ASP A 134 -9.90 -13.55 -15.18
N LEU A 135 -9.13 -12.66 -14.55
CA LEU A 135 -8.81 -12.73 -13.12
C LEU A 135 -10.04 -12.58 -12.24
N LYS A 136 -10.99 -11.70 -12.58
CA LYS A 136 -12.26 -11.57 -11.88
C LYS A 136 -12.95 -12.92 -11.75
N GLU A 137 -13.15 -13.62 -12.87
CA GLU A 137 -13.79 -14.93 -12.87
C GLU A 137 -13.02 -15.97 -12.05
N LEU A 138 -11.70 -16.04 -12.25
CA LEU A 138 -10.85 -17.02 -11.56
C LEU A 138 -10.82 -16.80 -10.05
N ARG A 139 -10.79 -15.54 -9.61
CA ARG A 139 -10.81 -15.16 -8.19
C ARG A 139 -12.13 -15.51 -7.53
N ASN A 140 -13.26 -15.16 -8.15
CA ASN A 140 -14.60 -15.50 -7.64
C ASN A 140 -14.78 -17.03 -7.53
N LYS A 141 -14.52 -17.77 -8.61
CA LYS A 141 -14.68 -19.23 -8.61
C LYS A 141 -13.78 -19.92 -7.57
N THR A 142 -12.59 -19.37 -7.32
CA THR A 142 -11.63 -19.93 -6.34
C THR A 142 -12.20 -19.86 -4.92
N VAL A 143 -12.66 -18.69 -4.49
CA VAL A 143 -13.16 -18.51 -3.12
C VAL A 143 -14.54 -19.14 -2.91
N GLN A 144 -15.36 -19.21 -3.96
CA GLN A 144 -16.66 -19.90 -3.96
C GLN A 144 -16.52 -21.39 -3.62
N ALA A 145 -15.38 -22.02 -3.95
CA ALA A 145 -15.11 -23.40 -3.57
C ALA A 145 -15.06 -23.64 -2.05
N LEU A 146 -14.85 -22.59 -1.24
CA LEU A 146 -14.97 -22.64 0.22
C LEU A 146 -16.21 -21.94 0.79
N GLY A 147 -17.12 -21.46 -0.06
CA GLY A 147 -18.44 -20.96 0.34
C GLY A 147 -18.54 -19.45 0.52
N TYR A 148 -17.58 -18.67 -0.01
CA TYR A 148 -17.75 -17.22 -0.15
C TYR A 148 -18.63 -16.90 -1.37
N ASP A 149 -19.42 -15.82 -1.30
CA ASP A 149 -20.27 -15.41 -2.41
C ASP A 149 -19.44 -14.95 -3.62
N ASP A 150 -18.41 -14.14 -3.36
CA ASP A 150 -17.48 -13.58 -4.34
C ASP A 150 -16.14 -13.20 -3.68
N TYR A 151 -15.18 -12.75 -4.49
CA TYR A 151 -13.85 -12.38 -4.01
C TYR A 151 -13.85 -11.12 -3.13
N PHE A 152 -14.75 -10.16 -3.35
CA PHE A 152 -14.85 -8.98 -2.51
C PHE A 152 -15.34 -9.37 -1.10
N ALA A 153 -16.37 -10.19 -1.01
CA ALA A 153 -16.85 -10.74 0.27
C ALA A 153 -15.75 -11.52 1.01
N TYR A 154 -14.92 -12.28 0.28
CA TYR A 154 -13.74 -12.92 0.84
C TYR A 154 -12.74 -11.91 1.42
N GLN A 155 -12.37 -10.87 0.68
CA GLN A 155 -11.44 -9.84 1.17
C GLN A 155 -12.00 -9.10 2.40
N VAL A 156 -13.29 -8.75 2.38
CA VAL A 156 -13.99 -8.05 3.46
C VAL A 156 -14.10 -8.90 4.73
N SER A 157 -14.22 -10.23 4.60
CA SER A 157 -14.31 -11.14 5.75
C SER A 157 -13.10 -11.08 6.69
N ASP A 158 -11.93 -10.64 6.20
CA ASP A 158 -10.71 -10.43 7.00
C ASP A 158 -10.86 -9.29 8.00
N TYR A 159 -11.82 -8.39 7.79
CA TYR A 159 -12.22 -7.34 8.74
C TYR A 159 -13.27 -7.82 9.75
N GLY A 160 -13.76 -9.05 9.63
CA GLY A 160 -14.87 -9.57 10.43
C GLY A 160 -16.21 -8.89 10.09
N MET A 161 -16.34 -8.34 8.89
CA MET A 161 -17.52 -7.62 8.41
C MET A 161 -18.18 -8.39 7.26
N SER A 162 -19.47 -8.16 7.06
CA SER A 162 -20.15 -8.48 5.80
C SER A 162 -19.88 -7.41 4.74
N THR A 163 -20.08 -7.75 3.47
CA THR A 163 -20.02 -6.81 2.34
C THR A 163 -20.89 -5.57 2.59
N ALA A 164 -22.12 -5.76 3.09
CA ALA A 164 -23.04 -4.67 3.37
C ALA A 164 -22.52 -3.72 4.46
N GLU A 165 -21.93 -4.25 5.54
CA GLU A 165 -21.36 -3.43 6.61
C GLU A 165 -20.12 -2.66 6.13
N MET A 166 -19.26 -3.29 5.32
CA MET A 166 -18.08 -2.62 4.75
C MET A 166 -18.49 -1.48 3.80
N MET A 167 -19.43 -1.74 2.89
CA MET A 167 -19.92 -0.72 1.96
C MET A 167 -20.59 0.44 2.72
N ALA A 168 -21.40 0.14 3.74
CA ALA A 168 -22.02 1.17 4.57
C ALA A 168 -20.99 2.01 5.35
N LEU A 169 -19.92 1.38 5.87
CA LEU A 169 -18.82 2.08 6.52
C LEU A 169 -18.15 3.05 5.55
N ASN A 170 -17.77 2.57 4.37
CA ASN A 170 -17.05 3.34 3.37
C ASN A 170 -17.89 4.50 2.80
N GLN A 171 -19.16 4.25 2.47
CA GLN A 171 -20.10 5.29 2.02
C GLN A 171 -20.33 6.35 3.09
N ARG A 172 -20.39 5.96 4.37
CA ARG A 172 -20.48 6.91 5.49
C ARG A 172 -19.22 7.77 5.60
N LEU A 173 -18.02 7.18 5.53
CA LEU A 173 -16.75 7.93 5.54
C LEU A 173 -16.71 8.97 4.41
N VAL A 174 -17.08 8.57 3.20
CA VAL A 174 -17.15 9.48 2.03
C VAL A 174 -18.17 10.59 2.27
N SER A 175 -19.37 10.26 2.77
CA SER A 175 -20.46 11.21 2.95
C SER A 175 -20.19 12.23 4.07
N GLU A 176 -19.63 11.79 5.19
CA GLU A 176 -19.26 12.66 6.32
C GLU A 176 -18.13 13.63 5.95
N LEU A 177 -17.22 13.21 5.06
CA LEU A 177 -16.08 14.00 4.61
C LEU A 177 -16.40 14.93 3.42
N LEU A 178 -17.48 14.63 2.68
CA LEU A 178 -17.89 15.37 1.49
C LEU A 178 -17.94 16.90 1.66
N PRO A 179 -18.44 17.48 2.78
CA PRO A 179 -18.44 18.92 2.96
C PRO A 179 -17.04 19.53 2.89
N LEU A 180 -16.05 18.90 3.54
CA LEU A 180 -14.67 19.37 3.52
C LEU A 180 -14.01 19.12 2.16
N TYR A 181 -14.21 17.92 1.59
CA TYR A 181 -13.70 17.59 0.26
C TYR A 181 -14.21 18.57 -0.81
N ARG A 182 -15.48 18.99 -0.74
CA ARG A 182 -16.06 19.97 -1.66
C ARG A 182 -15.32 21.31 -1.62
N GLU A 183 -14.99 21.80 -0.42
CA GLU A 183 -14.24 23.06 -0.28
C GLU A 183 -12.81 22.91 -0.81
N LEU A 184 -12.14 21.77 -0.54
CA LEU A 184 -10.80 21.48 -1.09
C LEU A 184 -10.81 21.33 -2.61
N HIS A 185 -11.80 20.64 -3.17
CA HIS A 185 -12.00 20.51 -4.61
C HIS A 185 -12.26 21.87 -5.25
N THR A 186 -13.06 22.73 -4.61
CA THR A 186 -13.30 24.10 -5.08
C THR A 186 -12.00 24.89 -5.06
N TYR A 187 -11.28 24.91 -3.93
CA TYR A 187 -9.96 25.53 -3.83
C TYR A 187 -9.01 25.05 -4.95
N ALA A 188 -8.90 23.74 -5.12
CA ALA A 188 -8.00 23.14 -6.11
C ALA A 188 -8.36 23.54 -7.54
N ARG A 189 -9.65 23.55 -7.91
CA ARG A 189 -10.10 23.99 -9.24
C ARG A 189 -9.67 25.42 -9.57
N TYR A 190 -9.83 26.33 -8.62
CA TYR A 190 -9.50 27.74 -8.84
C TYR A 190 -7.99 27.97 -8.87
N GLU A 191 -7.22 27.37 -7.96
CA GLU A 191 -5.76 27.52 -7.96
C GLU A 191 -5.10 26.86 -9.17
N LEU A 192 -5.58 25.69 -9.60
CA LEU A 192 -5.05 25.02 -10.79
C LEU A 192 -5.45 25.77 -12.08
N ALA A 193 -6.68 26.27 -12.18
CA ALA A 193 -7.08 27.11 -13.32
C ALA A 193 -6.19 28.35 -13.43
N LYS A 194 -5.88 29.00 -12.29
CA LYS A 194 -4.95 30.12 -12.24
C LYS A 194 -3.53 29.71 -12.63
N ARG A 195 -3.00 28.61 -12.10
CA ARG A 195 -1.66 28.08 -12.41
C ARG A 195 -1.51 27.80 -13.92
N TYR A 196 -2.57 27.31 -14.54
CA TYR A 196 -2.57 26.88 -15.94
C TYR A 196 -3.11 27.94 -16.91
N GLY A 197 -3.42 29.15 -16.43
CA GLY A 197 -3.90 30.25 -17.27
C GLY A 197 -5.28 30.01 -17.90
N VAL A 198 -6.10 29.12 -17.33
CA VAL A 198 -7.43 28.79 -17.81
C VAL A 198 -8.44 29.81 -17.28
N LYS A 199 -9.15 30.49 -18.19
CA LYS A 199 -10.07 31.59 -17.82
C LYS A 199 -11.39 31.12 -17.20
N GLU A 200 -11.89 29.97 -17.64
CA GLU A 200 -13.14 29.39 -17.16
C GLU A 200 -12.84 28.19 -16.28
N VAL A 201 -13.16 28.30 -14.98
CA VAL A 201 -12.88 27.24 -14.01
C VAL A 201 -13.85 26.08 -14.25
N PRO A 202 -13.37 24.91 -14.72
CA PRO A 202 -14.24 23.80 -15.15
C PRO A 202 -14.99 23.21 -13.96
N ASP A 203 -16.23 22.72 -14.11
CA ASP A 203 -17.04 22.16 -13.00
C ASP A 203 -16.44 20.95 -12.29
N MET A 204 -15.71 20.11 -13.02
CA MET A 204 -14.95 18.99 -12.47
C MET A 204 -13.48 19.23 -12.75
N LEU A 205 -12.61 18.84 -11.80
CA LEU A 205 -11.16 18.84 -12.04
C LEU A 205 -10.81 17.90 -13.19
N PRO A 206 -10.15 18.38 -14.26
CA PRO A 206 -9.53 17.48 -15.21
C PRO A 206 -8.46 16.64 -14.50
N ALA A 207 -8.51 15.32 -14.62
CA ALA A 207 -7.62 14.43 -13.85
C ALA A 207 -6.12 14.71 -14.06
N HIS A 208 -5.74 15.17 -15.26
CA HIS A 208 -4.36 15.54 -15.60
C HIS A 208 -3.90 16.88 -14.98
N TRP A 209 -4.79 17.66 -14.38
CA TRP A 209 -4.43 18.87 -13.63
C TRP A 209 -3.86 18.53 -12.24
N LEU A 210 -4.16 17.35 -11.71
CA LEU A 210 -3.71 16.93 -10.40
C LEU A 210 -2.23 16.49 -10.44
N PRO A 211 -1.46 16.67 -9.35
CA PRO A 211 -0.03 16.39 -9.34
C PRO A 211 0.34 14.91 -9.17
N ASN A 212 -0.64 14.02 -9.32
CA ASN A 212 -0.52 12.58 -9.15
C ASN A 212 -1.28 11.90 -10.28
N ARG A 213 -0.68 10.89 -10.92
CA ARG A 213 -1.26 10.22 -12.09
C ARG A 213 -2.62 9.57 -11.86
N TRP A 214 -2.99 9.25 -10.61
CA TRP A 214 -4.31 8.72 -10.24
C TRP A 214 -5.22 9.75 -9.58
N GLY A 215 -4.70 10.93 -9.26
CA GLY A 215 -5.43 11.96 -8.52
C GLY A 215 -5.69 11.63 -7.06
N GLN A 216 -4.91 10.72 -6.46
CA GLN A 216 -5.14 10.25 -5.08
C GLN A 216 -4.37 11.07 -4.01
N ASP A 217 -3.44 11.92 -4.43
CA ASP A 217 -2.61 12.78 -3.57
C ASP A 217 -2.38 14.13 -4.27
N TRP A 218 -2.76 15.23 -3.62
CA TRP A 218 -2.68 16.60 -4.12
C TRP A 218 -1.69 17.47 -3.32
N ASN A 219 -0.93 16.89 -2.39
CA ASN A 219 -0.07 17.64 -1.45
C ASN A 219 0.97 18.54 -2.16
N ALA A 220 1.42 18.15 -3.35
CA ALA A 220 2.41 18.88 -4.14
C ALA A 220 1.87 20.21 -4.71
N MET A 221 0.59 20.49 -4.55
CA MET A 221 0.02 21.81 -4.83
C MET A 221 0.46 22.87 -3.81
N VAL A 222 0.84 22.45 -2.61
CA VAL A 222 1.14 23.35 -1.49
C VAL A 222 2.60 23.20 -1.05
N ASN A 223 3.31 24.34 -1.05
CA ASN A 223 4.61 24.46 -0.43
C ASN A 223 4.46 25.21 0.89
N VAL A 224 4.89 24.58 1.99
CA VAL A 224 4.85 25.18 3.32
C VAL A 224 6.20 25.83 3.58
N GLU A 225 6.24 27.16 3.64
CA GLU A 225 7.47 27.88 3.96
C GLU A 225 7.84 27.74 5.45
N GLY A 226 9.14 27.79 5.76
CA GLY A 226 9.64 27.91 7.14
C GLY A 226 10.14 26.62 7.81
N VAL A 227 10.00 25.46 7.16
CA VAL A 227 10.48 24.16 7.68
C VAL A 227 11.22 23.39 6.58
N ASP A 228 12.53 23.66 6.42
CA ASP A 228 13.39 22.94 5.49
C ASP A 228 13.98 21.69 6.14
N LEU A 229 13.14 20.65 6.28
CA LEU A 229 13.59 19.38 6.85
C LEU A 229 14.57 18.67 5.91
N ASP A 230 14.42 18.83 4.59
CA ASP A 230 15.35 18.25 3.61
C ASP A 230 16.75 18.82 3.78
N GLY A 231 16.89 20.14 3.91
CA GLY A 231 18.17 20.79 4.21
C GLY A 231 18.73 20.41 5.59
N ALA A 232 17.88 20.22 6.60
CA ALA A 232 18.33 19.77 7.92
C ALA A 232 18.85 18.32 7.93
N LEU A 233 18.33 17.49 7.01
CA LEU A 233 18.69 16.08 6.89
C LEU A 233 19.84 15.84 5.89
N SER A 234 20.04 16.68 4.88
CA SER A 234 20.93 16.41 3.74
C SER A 234 22.36 16.02 4.12
N ASP A 235 22.90 16.59 5.20
CA ASP A 235 24.27 16.36 5.66
C ASP A 235 24.38 15.21 6.68
N LYS A 236 23.27 14.55 7.03
CA LYS A 236 23.28 13.41 7.95
C LYS A 236 23.83 12.16 7.24
N PRO A 237 24.58 11.30 7.95
CA PRO A 237 24.97 10.01 7.39
C PRO A 237 23.71 9.19 7.08
N ARG A 238 23.76 8.34 6.05
CA ARG A 238 22.58 7.58 5.59
C ARG A 238 21.99 6.68 6.68
N GLU A 239 22.81 6.22 7.63
CA GLU A 239 22.41 5.40 8.77
C GLU A 239 21.57 6.18 9.80
N TRP A 240 21.74 7.51 9.86
CA TRP A 240 21.17 8.36 10.89
C TRP A 240 19.65 8.24 11.00
N LEU A 241 18.95 8.20 9.85
CA LEU A 241 17.49 8.11 9.82
C LEU A 241 17.00 6.82 10.49
N MET A 242 17.68 5.70 10.21
CA MET A 242 17.34 4.40 10.78
C MET A 242 17.60 4.36 12.29
N GLU A 243 18.74 4.92 12.73
CA GLU A 243 19.07 5.07 14.15
C GLU A 243 18.06 5.97 14.88
N GLN A 244 17.61 7.05 14.25
CA GLN A 244 16.57 7.90 14.82
C GLN A 244 15.20 7.22 14.88
N GLY A 245 14.87 6.42 13.87
CA GLY A 245 13.68 5.58 13.89
C GLY A 245 13.70 4.64 15.10
N GLU A 246 14.76 3.86 15.29
CA GLU A 246 14.87 2.97 16.46
C GLU A 246 14.82 3.76 17.78
N ARG A 247 15.54 4.89 17.87
CA ARG A 247 15.52 5.77 19.05
C ARG A 247 14.10 6.24 19.40
N PHE A 248 13.30 6.60 18.40
CA PHE A 248 11.90 7.01 18.58
C PHE A 248 11.09 5.89 19.27
N TYR A 249 11.09 4.67 18.73
CA TYR A 249 10.34 3.57 19.33
C TYR A 249 10.86 3.16 20.71
N LYS A 250 12.18 3.19 20.92
CA LYS A 250 12.76 2.97 22.26
C LYS A 250 12.30 4.02 23.27
N SER A 251 12.13 5.28 22.85
CA SER A 251 11.60 6.34 23.71
C SER A 251 10.14 6.11 24.14
N LEU A 252 9.38 5.34 23.35
CA LEU A 252 8.01 4.91 23.67
C LEU A 252 7.99 3.67 24.59
N GLY A 253 9.15 3.11 24.92
CA GLY A 253 9.30 1.94 25.80
C GLY A 253 9.45 0.60 25.08
N PHE A 254 9.58 0.59 23.75
CA PHE A 254 9.88 -0.64 23.02
C PHE A 254 11.34 -1.08 23.20
N GLY A 255 11.60 -2.37 22.98
CA GLY A 255 12.95 -2.92 22.97
C GLY A 255 13.79 -2.44 21.77
N PRO A 256 15.12 -2.70 21.78
CA PRO A 256 15.94 -2.47 20.59
C PRO A 256 15.55 -3.44 19.46
N LEU A 257 15.86 -3.07 18.22
CA LEU A 257 15.78 -3.96 17.08
C LEU A 257 16.79 -5.10 17.24
N PRO A 258 16.46 -6.34 16.81
CA PRO A 258 17.40 -7.45 16.90
C PRO A 258 18.62 -7.20 15.99
N ALA A 259 19.79 -7.75 16.36
CA ALA A 259 21.00 -7.60 15.55
C ALA A 259 20.81 -8.09 14.10
N SER A 260 20.02 -9.16 13.92
CA SER A 260 19.63 -9.70 12.61
C SER A 260 18.91 -8.69 11.72
N TYR A 261 18.15 -7.73 12.29
CA TYR A 261 17.49 -6.68 11.51
C TYR A 261 18.53 -5.84 10.77
N TRP A 262 19.57 -5.39 11.48
CA TRP A 262 20.64 -4.56 10.92
C TRP A 262 21.51 -5.33 9.93
N GLU A 263 21.77 -6.61 10.19
CA GLU A 263 22.61 -7.45 9.34
C GLU A 263 21.92 -7.89 8.04
N LYS A 264 20.60 -8.16 8.10
CA LYS A 264 19.87 -8.84 7.01
C LYS A 264 18.90 -7.95 6.25
N SER A 265 18.56 -6.76 6.76
CA SER A 265 17.68 -5.82 6.05
C SER A 265 18.38 -5.17 4.86
N SER A 266 17.61 -4.85 3.82
CA SER A 266 18.11 -4.12 2.65
C SER A 266 17.70 -2.66 2.79
N LEU A 267 18.47 -1.88 3.56
CA LEU A 267 18.04 -0.54 4.01
C LEU A 267 18.43 0.59 3.05
N TYR A 268 19.56 0.48 2.36
CA TYR A 268 20.17 1.60 1.61
C TYR A 268 20.10 1.41 0.09
N PRO A 269 20.11 2.49 -0.71
CA PRO A 269 20.22 2.41 -2.16
C PRO A 269 21.40 1.55 -2.62
N LEU A 270 21.25 0.95 -3.81
CA LEU A 270 22.36 0.26 -4.45
C LEU A 270 23.38 1.29 -4.94
N PRO A 271 24.69 0.96 -4.96
CA PRO A 271 25.68 1.73 -5.70
C PRO A 271 25.25 1.89 -7.17
N GLU A 272 25.63 3.01 -7.81
CA GLU A 272 25.29 3.27 -9.22
C GLU A 272 25.85 2.20 -10.16
N ASP A 273 26.97 1.58 -9.80
CA ASP A 273 27.65 0.52 -10.55
C ASP A 273 27.21 -0.90 -10.15
N ALA A 274 26.13 -1.03 -9.37
CA ALA A 274 25.61 -2.34 -8.99
C ALA A 274 25.16 -3.14 -10.22
N GLY A 275 25.74 -4.32 -10.42
CA GLY A 275 25.35 -5.25 -11.50
C GLY A 275 24.00 -5.95 -11.30
N TYR A 276 23.13 -5.41 -10.45
CA TYR A 276 21.82 -5.95 -10.11
C TYR A 276 20.86 -4.84 -9.71
N LYS A 277 19.55 -5.11 -9.83
CA LYS A 277 18.47 -4.21 -9.41
C LYS A 277 17.88 -4.68 -8.08
N LYS A 278 17.15 -3.79 -7.41
CA LYS A 278 16.29 -4.13 -6.26
C LYS A 278 14.92 -3.51 -6.42
N ASN A 279 13.92 -4.10 -5.75
CA ASN A 279 12.63 -3.44 -5.58
C ASN A 279 12.85 -2.12 -4.84
N ASN A 280 12.17 -1.05 -5.29
CA ASN A 280 12.29 0.30 -4.74
C ASN A 280 11.17 0.65 -3.76
N HIS A 281 10.08 -0.14 -3.70
CA HIS A 281 8.99 0.09 -2.76
C HIS A 281 9.38 -0.36 -1.35
N ALA A 282 9.25 0.53 -0.37
CA ALA A 282 9.51 0.22 1.02
C ALA A 282 8.57 -0.91 1.51
N SER A 283 9.08 -1.81 2.35
CA SER A 283 8.28 -2.88 2.94
C SER A 283 8.95 -3.49 4.17
N ALA A 284 8.13 -3.82 5.17
CA ALA A 284 8.51 -4.60 6.34
C ALA A 284 8.10 -6.08 6.18
N TRP A 285 8.89 -6.98 6.76
CA TRP A 285 8.71 -8.43 6.64
C TRP A 285 8.91 -9.14 7.98
N HIS A 286 8.00 -10.04 8.31
CA HIS A 286 8.13 -11.01 9.41
C HIS A 286 8.47 -12.38 8.83
N MET A 287 9.75 -12.72 8.77
CA MET A 287 10.28 -13.80 7.93
C MET A 287 10.00 -15.20 8.48
N ASP A 288 9.93 -15.35 9.79
CA ASP A 288 9.80 -16.65 10.47
C ASP A 288 8.63 -16.71 11.46
N LEU A 289 7.79 -15.67 11.48
CA LEU A 289 6.76 -15.43 12.48
C LEU A 289 7.30 -15.42 13.92
N GLN A 290 8.61 -15.25 14.13
CA GLN A 290 9.29 -15.22 15.42
C GLN A 290 10.23 -14.00 15.46
N GLU A 291 11.55 -14.21 15.46
CA GLU A 291 12.56 -13.19 15.77
C GLU A 291 13.18 -12.56 14.51
N ASP A 292 12.94 -13.12 13.31
CA ASP A 292 13.52 -12.62 12.07
C ASP A 292 12.59 -11.61 11.40
N VAL A 293 12.74 -10.34 11.78
CA VAL A 293 12.07 -9.19 11.18
C VAL A 293 13.04 -8.37 10.33
N ARG A 294 12.59 -7.87 9.17
CA ARG A 294 13.45 -7.16 8.22
C ARG A 294 12.70 -6.06 7.47
N CYS A 295 13.42 -5.05 7.02
CA CYS A 295 12.91 -4.09 6.04
C CYS A 295 13.65 -4.15 4.71
N LEU A 296 12.93 -3.87 3.63
CA LEU A 296 13.49 -3.40 2.38
C LEU A 296 13.14 -1.92 2.25
N MET A 297 14.15 -1.08 2.06
CA MET A 297 14.03 0.36 1.83
C MET A 297 15.16 0.85 0.92
N SER A 298 15.12 2.14 0.57
CA SER A 298 16.19 2.86 -0.12
C SER A 298 16.47 4.18 0.58
N ILE A 299 16.87 4.09 1.86
CA ILE A 299 17.03 5.26 2.73
C ILE A 299 18.07 6.23 2.17
N VAL A 300 17.61 7.44 1.88
CA VAL A 300 18.39 8.64 1.60
C VAL A 300 17.99 9.72 2.61
N PRO A 301 18.89 10.64 2.99
CA PRO A 301 18.63 11.55 4.08
C PRO A 301 17.76 12.74 3.65
N ASN A 302 16.45 12.50 3.52
CA ASN A 302 15.44 13.49 3.17
C ASN A 302 14.16 13.30 3.99
N ARG A 303 13.23 14.26 3.89
CA ARG A 303 11.96 14.30 4.61
C ARG A 303 11.10 13.06 4.36
N ASP A 304 10.93 12.66 3.10
CA ASP A 304 10.05 11.55 2.73
C ASP A 304 10.56 10.21 3.30
N MET A 305 11.87 9.97 3.25
CA MET A 305 12.46 8.77 3.85
C MET A 305 12.49 8.84 5.38
N TYR A 306 12.56 10.03 5.98
CA TYR A 306 12.43 10.17 7.44
C TYR A 306 11.05 9.69 7.91
N GLU A 307 9.98 10.13 7.25
CA GLU A 307 8.62 9.65 7.52
C GLU A 307 8.49 8.14 7.23
N THR A 308 8.98 7.69 6.07
CA THR A 308 8.92 6.28 5.65
C THR A 308 9.62 5.35 6.64
N VAL A 309 10.81 5.71 7.15
CA VAL A 309 11.52 4.90 8.14
C VAL A 309 10.69 4.72 9.42
N HIS A 310 10.03 5.77 9.89
CA HIS A 310 9.16 5.68 11.08
C HIS A 310 7.91 4.84 10.78
N HIS A 311 7.35 4.95 9.58
CA HIS A 311 6.22 4.12 9.13
C HIS A 311 6.58 2.63 9.09
N GLU A 312 7.64 2.25 8.38
CA GLU A 312 8.05 0.85 8.21
C GLU A 312 8.44 0.21 9.54
N LEU A 313 9.11 0.97 10.42
CA LEU A 313 9.36 0.51 11.78
C LEU A 313 8.08 0.27 12.57
N GLY A 314 6.98 0.96 12.24
CA GLY A 314 5.67 0.71 12.86
C GLY A 314 5.23 -0.72 12.63
N HIS A 315 5.40 -1.24 11.42
CA HIS A 315 5.16 -2.65 11.13
C HIS A 315 6.13 -3.56 11.89
N ILE A 316 7.43 -3.26 11.90
CA ILE A 316 8.44 -4.08 12.60
C ILE A 316 8.15 -4.19 14.10
N TYR A 317 7.89 -3.07 14.76
CA TYR A 317 7.56 -3.06 16.18
C TYR A 317 6.21 -3.71 16.46
N TYR A 318 5.26 -3.64 15.53
CA TYR A 318 4.00 -4.38 15.65
C TYR A 318 4.24 -5.90 15.56
N TYR A 319 5.09 -6.34 14.62
CA TYR A 319 5.54 -7.74 14.50
C TYR A 319 6.15 -8.24 15.82
N MET A 320 7.09 -7.47 16.37
CA MET A 320 7.73 -7.81 17.64
C MET A 320 6.73 -7.85 18.79
N ALA A 321 5.76 -6.93 18.84
CA ALA A 321 4.79 -6.85 19.94
C ALA A 321 3.85 -8.06 20.00
N TYR A 322 3.34 -8.52 18.87
CA TYR A 322 2.49 -9.71 18.85
C TYR A 322 3.30 -11.02 18.80
N THR A 323 4.62 -10.97 18.67
CA THR A 323 5.49 -12.15 18.77
C THR A 323 5.71 -12.51 20.23
N ASN A 324 4.67 -13.10 20.84
CA ASN A 324 4.73 -13.53 22.23
C ASN A 324 3.94 -14.82 22.46
N PRO A 325 4.08 -15.49 23.63
CA PRO A 325 3.42 -16.78 23.89
C PRO A 325 1.88 -16.73 23.92
N ASN A 326 1.28 -15.56 24.10
CA ASN A 326 -0.18 -15.42 24.17
C ASN A 326 -0.82 -15.26 22.78
N VAL A 327 -0.02 -15.02 21.74
CA VAL A 327 -0.48 -14.89 20.36
C VAL A 327 0.05 -16.08 19.55
N PRO A 328 -0.83 -17.06 19.23
CA PRO A 328 -0.45 -18.21 18.41
C PRO A 328 0.08 -17.78 17.04
N PRO A 329 1.02 -18.53 16.42
CA PRO A 329 1.60 -18.15 15.13
C PRO A 329 0.59 -17.84 14.03
N LEU A 330 -0.56 -18.54 13.98
CA LEU A 330 -1.62 -18.29 13.00
C LEU A 330 -2.31 -16.92 13.17
N LEU A 331 -2.20 -16.30 14.35
CA LEU A 331 -2.82 -15.02 14.68
C LEU A 331 -1.78 -13.90 14.84
N ARG A 332 -0.53 -14.11 14.40
CA ARG A 332 0.56 -13.12 14.43
C ARG A 332 0.43 -12.17 13.24
N GLU A 333 -0.63 -11.37 13.30
CA GLU A 333 -1.03 -10.36 12.34
C GLU A 333 -1.78 -9.23 13.06
N GLY A 334 -2.00 -8.11 12.39
CA GLY A 334 -2.87 -7.04 12.89
C GLY A 334 -4.31 -7.51 13.07
N ALA A 335 -5.09 -6.79 13.88
CA ALA A 335 -6.50 -7.15 14.12
C ALA A 335 -7.34 -7.25 12.83
N ASN A 336 -6.95 -6.44 11.83
CA ASN A 336 -7.21 -6.61 10.40
C ASN A 336 -6.08 -5.88 9.65
N ARG A 337 -6.11 -5.90 8.31
CA ARG A 337 -5.06 -5.29 7.47
C ARG A 337 -4.87 -3.78 7.72
N ALA A 338 -5.95 -3.05 8.01
CA ALA A 338 -5.88 -1.61 8.24
C ALA A 338 -5.15 -1.25 9.54
N TYR A 339 -5.08 -2.14 10.53
CA TYR A 339 -4.31 -1.88 11.76
C TYR A 339 -2.81 -1.81 11.48
N HIS A 340 -2.27 -2.61 10.56
CA HIS A 340 -0.85 -2.55 10.21
C HIS A 340 -0.50 -1.18 9.61
N GLU A 341 -1.24 -0.76 8.60
CA GLU A 341 -1.07 0.53 7.94
C GLU A 341 -1.37 1.70 8.87
N GLY A 342 -2.37 1.55 9.74
CA GLY A 342 -2.75 2.57 10.73
C GLY A 342 -1.64 2.84 11.75
N ILE A 343 -0.97 1.79 12.25
CA ILE A 343 0.19 1.95 13.14
C ILE A 343 1.36 2.62 12.40
N GLY A 344 1.72 2.14 11.22
CA GLY A 344 2.81 2.73 10.43
C GLY A 344 2.55 4.22 10.14
N SER A 345 1.36 4.53 9.63
CA SER A 345 0.96 5.90 9.28
C SER A 345 0.93 6.82 10.50
N LEU A 346 0.41 6.35 11.64
CA LEU A 346 0.40 7.12 12.88
C LEU A 346 1.81 7.48 13.35
N MET A 347 2.75 6.53 13.26
CA MET A 347 4.12 6.73 13.72
C MET A 347 4.92 7.64 12.76
N GLY A 348 4.72 7.50 11.45
CA GLY A 348 5.24 8.45 10.45
C GLY A 348 4.75 9.87 10.73
N LEU A 349 3.43 10.05 10.91
CA LEU A 349 2.82 11.34 11.23
C LEU A 349 3.35 11.92 12.55
N ALA A 350 3.48 11.09 13.59
CA ALA A 350 4.00 11.51 14.89
C ALA A 350 5.44 12.00 14.81
N ALA A 351 6.29 11.32 14.05
CA ALA A 351 7.68 11.71 13.84
C ALA A 351 7.81 13.05 13.07
N MET A 352 6.82 13.39 12.26
CA MET A 352 6.77 14.63 11.48
C MET A 352 6.25 15.84 12.26
N GLN A 353 5.79 15.66 13.50
CA GLN A 353 5.25 16.76 14.29
C GLN A 353 6.32 17.77 14.71
N LYS A 354 6.02 19.06 14.55
CA LYS A 354 6.94 20.17 14.86
C LYS A 354 7.58 20.08 16.25
N PRO A 355 6.86 19.80 17.36
CA PRO A 355 7.50 19.70 18.67
C PRO A 355 8.55 18.59 18.74
N PHE A 356 8.33 17.49 18.03
CA PHE A 356 9.27 16.38 17.99
C PHE A 356 10.51 16.72 17.16
N LEU A 357 10.32 17.29 15.96
CA LEU A 357 11.41 17.73 15.10
C LEU A 357 12.27 18.82 15.77
N ALA A 358 11.65 19.76 16.49
CA ALA A 358 12.35 20.80 17.24
C ALA A 358 13.15 20.21 18.42
N GLY A 359 12.58 19.24 19.14
CA GLY A 359 13.29 18.53 20.21
C GLY A 359 14.49 17.70 19.72
N LEU A 360 14.56 17.41 18.41
CA LEU A 360 15.71 16.79 17.75
C LEU A 360 16.68 17.80 17.14
N GLU A 361 16.43 19.11 17.32
CA GLU A 361 17.20 20.19 16.72
C GLU A 361 17.24 20.11 15.18
N LEU A 362 16.26 19.43 14.56
CA LEU A 362 16.12 19.37 13.11
C LEU A 362 15.53 20.66 12.55
N ILE A 363 14.73 21.35 13.36
CA ILE A 363 14.11 22.62 13.01
C ILE A 363 14.21 23.56 14.21
N PRO A 364 14.34 24.88 14.01
CA PRO A 364 14.30 25.83 15.12
C PRO A 364 12.98 25.75 15.90
N GLU A 365 13.02 25.86 17.23
CA GLU A 365 11.79 26.00 18.04
C GLU A 365 10.95 27.21 17.61
N SER A 366 11.63 28.27 17.18
CA SER A 366 11.05 29.51 16.67
C SER A 366 10.66 29.44 15.19
N ALA A 367 10.84 28.31 14.50
CA ALA A 367 10.45 28.16 13.11
C ALA A 367 8.97 28.50 12.98
N GLY A 368 8.66 29.61 12.33
CA GLY A 368 7.29 29.94 11.96
C GLY A 368 6.85 28.95 10.91
N SER A 369 5.86 28.12 11.22
CA SER A 369 5.13 27.35 10.23
C SER A 369 3.84 28.10 9.95
N ASP A 370 3.48 28.27 8.67
CA ASP A 370 2.11 28.62 8.35
C ASP A 370 1.24 27.40 8.64
N ASP A 371 0.67 27.35 9.85
CA ASP A 371 -0.12 26.22 10.33
C ASP A 371 -1.32 25.94 9.40
N MET A 372 -1.88 26.98 8.75
CA MET A 372 -2.94 26.81 7.77
C MET A 372 -2.45 26.13 6.50
N GLN A 373 -1.27 26.49 5.99
CA GLN A 373 -0.66 25.81 4.83
C GLN A 373 -0.27 24.37 5.17
N SER A 374 0.23 24.10 6.38
CA SER A 374 0.50 22.74 6.85
C SER A 374 -0.76 21.88 6.86
N LEU A 375 -1.84 22.38 7.49
CA LEU A 375 -3.13 21.69 7.53
C LEU A 375 -3.73 21.51 6.13
N LEU A 376 -3.59 22.50 5.26
CA LEU A 376 -4.05 22.40 3.87
C LEU A 376 -3.26 21.32 3.12
N LYS A 377 -1.93 21.27 3.26
CA LYS A 377 -1.09 20.25 2.64
C LYS A 377 -1.46 18.84 3.11
N GLU A 378 -1.69 18.66 4.41
CA GLU A 378 -2.17 17.40 4.99
C GLU A 378 -3.56 17.02 4.47
N ALA A 379 -4.48 17.98 4.41
CA ALA A 379 -5.83 17.75 3.89
C ALA A 379 -5.82 17.34 2.41
N LEU A 380 -4.95 17.97 1.61
CA LEU A 380 -4.71 17.60 0.21
C LEU A 380 -4.00 16.25 0.03
N ASN A 381 -3.56 15.60 1.11
CA ASN A 381 -3.16 14.19 1.10
C ASN A 381 -4.32 13.30 1.59
N TYR A 382 -4.71 13.44 2.86
CA TYR A 382 -5.61 12.48 3.51
C TYR A 382 -7.09 12.68 3.17
N VAL A 383 -7.57 13.93 3.13
CA VAL A 383 -9.00 14.20 2.89
C VAL A 383 -9.38 13.88 1.45
N VAL A 384 -8.46 14.05 0.51
CA VAL A 384 -8.69 13.70 -0.90
C VAL A 384 -8.53 12.21 -1.16
N PHE A 385 -7.66 11.53 -0.41
CA PHE A 385 -7.42 10.09 -0.55
C PHE A 385 -8.60 9.25 -0.07
N ILE A 386 -9.35 9.69 0.96
CA ILE A 386 -10.47 8.91 1.51
C ILE A 386 -11.58 8.69 0.46
N PRO A 387 -12.12 9.70 -0.26
CA PRO A 387 -13.11 9.46 -1.31
C PRO A 387 -12.57 8.65 -2.49
N TRP A 388 -11.27 8.73 -2.76
CA TRP A 388 -10.63 7.90 -3.79
C TRP A 388 -10.57 6.42 -3.37
N SER A 389 -10.10 6.14 -2.15
CA SER A 389 -9.90 4.77 -1.64
C SER A 389 -11.21 4.11 -1.19
N ALA A 390 -11.95 4.74 -0.27
CA ALA A 390 -13.20 4.22 0.28
C ALA A 390 -14.39 4.42 -0.68
N GLY A 391 -14.32 5.37 -1.61
CA GLY A 391 -15.31 5.56 -2.67
C GLY A 391 -14.88 4.84 -3.93
N VAL A 392 -14.25 5.57 -4.85
CA VAL A 392 -13.98 5.15 -6.24
C VAL A 392 -13.41 3.73 -6.35
N MET A 393 -12.32 3.43 -5.62
CA MET A 393 -11.66 2.13 -5.74
C MET A 393 -12.46 1.00 -5.09
N THR A 394 -13.03 1.24 -3.90
CA THR A 394 -13.83 0.23 -3.21
C THR A 394 -15.12 -0.07 -3.98
N GLU A 395 -15.83 0.95 -4.46
CA GLU A 395 -17.05 0.76 -5.27
C GLU A 395 -16.74 0.04 -6.58
N PHE A 396 -15.63 0.40 -7.25
CA PHE A 396 -15.18 -0.31 -8.44
C PHE A 396 -14.86 -1.79 -8.16
N GLU A 397 -14.11 -2.11 -7.10
CA GLU A 397 -13.80 -3.51 -6.76
C GLU A 397 -15.04 -4.28 -6.31
N HIS A 398 -15.93 -3.65 -5.54
CA HIS A 398 -17.22 -4.23 -5.19
C HIS A 398 -18.00 -4.61 -6.45
N ASP A 399 -18.17 -3.67 -7.38
CA ASP A 399 -18.94 -3.94 -8.59
C ASP A 399 -18.22 -4.95 -9.49
N LEU A 400 -16.89 -4.89 -9.56
CA LEU A 400 -16.07 -5.86 -10.28
C LEU A 400 -16.39 -7.28 -9.81
N TYR A 401 -16.36 -7.57 -8.52
CA TYR A 401 -16.49 -8.95 -8.04
C TYR A 401 -17.91 -9.36 -7.67
N ALA A 402 -18.68 -8.48 -7.02
CA ALA A 402 -19.98 -8.81 -6.43
C ALA A 402 -21.17 -8.54 -7.37
N THR A 403 -21.07 -7.56 -8.27
CA THR A 403 -22.12 -7.26 -9.27
C THR A 403 -21.79 -7.78 -10.66
N ASP A 404 -20.62 -8.41 -10.82
CA ASP A 404 -20.10 -8.96 -12.07
C ASP A 404 -19.97 -7.90 -13.18
N LEU A 405 -19.40 -6.74 -12.82
CA LEU A 405 -19.19 -5.62 -13.75
C LEU A 405 -18.55 -6.11 -15.06
N SER A 406 -19.18 -5.76 -16.18
CA SER A 406 -18.74 -6.23 -17.49
C SER A 406 -17.50 -5.46 -17.96
N ALA A 407 -16.61 -6.13 -18.70
CA ALA A 407 -15.33 -5.56 -19.12
C ALA A 407 -15.50 -4.31 -20.02
N ASP A 408 -16.61 -4.18 -20.75
CA ASP A 408 -16.92 -2.98 -21.53
C ASP A 408 -17.18 -1.74 -20.65
N GLN A 409 -17.47 -1.93 -19.37
CA GLN A 409 -17.77 -0.86 -18.41
C GLN A 409 -16.57 -0.45 -17.53
N TYR A 410 -15.38 -1.05 -17.72
CA TYR A 410 -14.19 -0.72 -16.92
C TYR A 410 -13.60 0.68 -17.20
N THR A 411 -14.06 1.37 -18.25
CA THR A 411 -13.40 2.56 -18.82
C THR A 411 -14.39 3.66 -19.13
#